data_AF-A0A819KV50-F1
#
_entry.id   AF-A0A819KV50-F1
#
_cell.length_a   1.000
_cell.length_b   1.000
_cell.length_c   1.000
_cell.angle_alpha   90.00
_cell.angle_beta   90.00
_cell.angle_gamma   90.00
#
_symmetry.space_group_name_H-M   'P 1'
#
loop_
_entity.id
_entity.type
_entity.pdbx_description
1 polymer ?
#
loop_
_entity_poly.entity_id
_entity_poly.type
_entity_poly.pdbx_seq_one_letter_code
_entity_poly.pdbx_strand_id
1 'polypeptide(L)'
;MFDDNEDDTPVTLTVNKAYANKYETWREKEEKQKLIARYGSDIEDDSDEESEDENAEDWTEDVEKEFLRCYSILKKRDPKIYDSNTTFFSTPSSSDNKEDTQKKKKEKKMNLKDAEIQYALAEAKNNGEDNDDDNPILNNGKRSIIEEQEAIKKSIKKVLSTADEDDMLFIKKVKTEAEKAKEDEAYIEWLKGQKSELPDSSMKTDLKYLHDYWNDPSLSERDRFLRDFILNKMHLRHADDDDEDDETKIPSYDEIVKQDDDSDDEFETAEEFERKYNFRYQEPDAEFLKRYPRTIEDSVRR
;
A
#
# COMPACT_ATOMS: atom_id res chain seq x y z
N MET A 1 12.39 -83.29 -1.54
CA MET A 1 13.42 -82.24 -1.47
C MET A 1 12.99 -81.20 -2.48
N PHE A 2 12.17 -80.24 -2.05
CA PHE A 2 11.75 -79.11 -2.87
C PHE A 2 12.66 -77.95 -2.46
N ASP A 3 13.35 -77.42 -3.46
CA ASP A 3 14.32 -76.35 -3.33
C ASP A 3 13.56 -75.02 -3.27
N ASP A 4 13.59 -74.39 -2.10
CA ASP A 4 12.88 -73.15 -1.77
C ASP A 4 13.85 -71.99 -1.99
N ASN A 5 14.00 -71.58 -3.26
CA ASN A 5 14.71 -70.34 -3.60
C ASN A 5 13.67 -69.21 -3.64
N GLU A 6 13.39 -68.66 -2.47
CA GLU A 6 12.64 -67.42 -2.30
C GLU A 6 13.60 -66.27 -2.67
N ASP A 7 13.53 -65.84 -3.94
CA ASP A 7 14.23 -64.66 -4.42
C ASP A 7 13.65 -63.41 -3.74
N ASP A 8 14.29 -63.03 -2.63
CA ASP A 8 13.97 -61.86 -1.82
C ASP A 8 14.42 -60.57 -2.54
N THR A 9 13.80 -60.26 -3.69
CA THR A 9 14.01 -59.00 -4.39
C THR A 9 13.22 -57.90 -3.67
N PRO A 10 13.86 -56.82 -3.18
CA PRO A 10 13.15 -55.75 -2.50
C PRO A 10 12.24 -55.04 -3.52
N VAL A 11 10.93 -55.26 -3.40
CA VAL A 11 9.93 -54.57 -4.22
C VAL A 11 9.94 -53.09 -3.82
N THR A 12 10.57 -52.25 -4.63
CA THR A 12 10.54 -50.79 -4.45
C THR A 12 9.24 -50.25 -5.01
N LEU A 13 8.29 -49.88 -4.13
CA LEU A 13 7.09 -49.16 -4.54
C LEU A 13 7.45 -47.72 -4.93
N THR A 14 7.24 -47.38 -6.20
CA THR A 14 7.36 -46.00 -6.72
C THR A 14 5.98 -45.37 -6.79
N VAL A 15 5.74 -44.32 -6.01
CA VAL A 15 4.48 -43.56 -6.06
C VAL A 15 4.52 -42.57 -7.22
N ASN A 16 3.42 -42.47 -7.97
CA ASN A 16 3.24 -41.43 -8.98
C ASN A 16 3.04 -40.08 -8.28
N LYS A 17 4.10 -39.27 -8.25
CA LYS A 17 4.09 -37.94 -7.61
C LYS A 17 3.08 -36.97 -8.22
N ALA A 18 2.83 -37.06 -9.53
CA ALA A 18 1.84 -36.21 -10.18
C ALA A 18 0.42 -36.53 -9.71
N TYR A 19 0.12 -37.81 -9.49
CA TYR A 19 -1.16 -38.23 -8.93
C TYR A 19 -1.29 -37.88 -7.45
N ALA A 20 -0.20 -38.03 -6.67
CA ALA A 20 -0.20 -37.68 -5.25
C ALA A 20 -0.54 -36.20 -5.01
N ASN A 21 0.12 -35.29 -5.75
CA ASN A 21 -0.15 -33.86 -5.63
C ASN A 21 -1.59 -33.51 -6.04
N LYS A 22 -2.10 -34.10 -7.13
CA LYS A 22 -3.51 -33.92 -7.55
C LYS A 22 -4.51 -34.50 -6.54
N TYR A 23 -4.15 -35.59 -5.87
CA TYR A 23 -5.00 -36.20 -4.86
C TYR A 23 -5.05 -35.36 -3.58
N GLU A 24 -3.92 -34.76 -3.19
CA GLU A 24 -3.86 -33.83 -2.06
C GLU A 24 -4.75 -32.61 -2.31
N THR A 25 -4.63 -31.96 -3.47
CA THR A 25 -5.49 -30.81 -3.82
C THR A 25 -6.97 -31.19 -3.91
N TRP A 26 -7.31 -32.37 -4.43
CA TRP A 26 -8.68 -32.87 -4.46
C TRP A 26 -9.23 -33.12 -3.04
N ARG A 27 -8.43 -33.75 -2.16
CA ARG A 27 -8.82 -34.01 -0.76
C ARG A 27 -9.00 -32.71 0.03
N GLU A 28 -8.13 -31.73 -0.17
CA GLU A 28 -8.24 -30.41 0.45
C GLU A 28 -9.53 -29.70 0.02
N LYS A 29 -9.85 -29.72 -1.28
CA LYS A 29 -11.11 -29.18 -1.82
C LYS A 29 -12.34 -29.92 -1.27
N GLU A 30 -12.29 -31.25 -1.15
CA GLU A 30 -13.38 -32.06 -0.57
C GLU A 30 -13.61 -31.74 0.92
N GLU A 31 -12.55 -31.58 1.71
CA GLU A 31 -12.65 -31.18 3.12
C GLU A 31 -13.20 -29.75 3.25
N LYS A 32 -12.79 -28.82 2.38
CA LYS A 32 -13.33 -27.46 2.32
C LYS A 32 -14.84 -27.46 2.02
N GLN A 33 -15.29 -28.24 1.05
CA GLN A 33 -16.72 -28.39 0.74
C GLN A 33 -17.50 -29.02 1.90
N LYS A 34 -16.93 -30.02 2.59
CA LYS A 34 -17.55 -30.60 3.81
C LYS A 34 -17.68 -29.56 4.92
N LEU A 35 -16.70 -28.66 5.05
CA LEU A 35 -16.77 -27.54 5.99
C LEU A 35 -17.91 -26.59 5.63
N ILE A 36 -17.97 -26.14 4.37
CA ILE A 36 -19.03 -25.24 3.86
C ILE A 36 -20.41 -25.88 4.03
N ALA A 37 -20.57 -27.16 3.72
CA ALA A 37 -21.84 -27.86 3.86
C ALA A 37 -22.27 -28.06 5.32
N ARG A 38 -21.32 -28.18 6.26
CA ARG A 38 -21.61 -28.35 7.70
C ARG A 38 -21.91 -27.03 8.40
N TYR A 39 -21.21 -25.98 8.04
CA TYR A 39 -21.25 -24.71 8.75
C TYR A 39 -21.94 -23.58 7.98
N GLY A 40 -22.36 -23.84 6.74
CA GLY A 40 -22.88 -22.82 5.83
C GLY A 40 -21.74 -22.04 5.17
N SER A 41 -22.06 -21.35 4.06
CA SER A 41 -21.15 -20.38 3.43
C SER A 41 -20.97 -19.09 4.27
N ASP A 42 -21.60 -19.03 5.44
CA ASP A 42 -21.79 -17.87 6.32
C ASP A 42 -20.84 -17.89 7.53
N ILE A 43 -19.77 -18.69 7.45
CA ILE A 43 -18.66 -18.65 8.43
C ILE A 43 -17.62 -17.59 8.07
N GLU A 44 -17.72 -16.99 6.88
CA GLU A 44 -17.11 -15.70 6.62
C GLU A 44 -18.11 -14.65 7.11
N ASP A 45 -17.74 -13.97 8.20
CA ASP A 45 -18.34 -12.72 8.69
C ASP A 45 -19.41 -12.78 9.80
N ASP A 46 -19.06 -13.33 10.97
CA ASP A 46 -19.58 -12.81 12.26
C ASP A 46 -18.42 -12.51 13.23
N SER A 47 -17.29 -12.12 12.65
CA SER A 47 -16.18 -11.55 13.38
C SER A 47 -16.31 -10.03 13.26
N ASP A 48 -17.25 -9.44 14.02
CA ASP A 48 -17.44 -7.98 14.22
C ASP A 48 -16.56 -7.17 13.25
N GLU A 49 -17.02 -7.04 11.99
CA GLU A 49 -16.38 -6.20 10.97
C GLU A 49 -16.50 -4.75 11.46
N GLU A 50 -15.62 -4.36 12.38
CA GLU A 50 -15.16 -2.97 12.37
C GLU A 50 -14.59 -2.76 10.98
N SER A 51 -15.19 -1.82 10.23
CA SER A 51 -14.73 -1.36 8.93
C SER A 51 -13.26 -0.95 9.01
N GLU A 52 -12.35 -1.92 8.94
CA GLU A 52 -10.94 -1.70 8.71
C GLU A 52 -10.83 -1.15 7.31
N ASP A 53 -10.28 0.06 7.22
CA ASP A 53 -10.08 0.79 5.99
C ASP A 53 -9.24 -0.06 5.03
N GLU A 54 -9.91 -0.71 4.08
CA GLU A 54 -9.35 -1.66 3.12
C GLU A 54 -8.22 -1.04 2.29
N ASN A 55 -8.18 0.29 2.25
CA ASN A 55 -7.09 1.08 1.75
C ASN A 55 -6.50 1.84 2.94
N ALA A 56 -5.29 1.50 3.36
CA ALA A 56 -4.54 2.31 4.33
C ALA A 56 -4.10 3.65 3.70
N GLU A 57 -5.05 4.43 3.15
CA GLU A 57 -4.86 5.67 2.41
C GLU A 57 -4.21 6.74 3.30
N ASP A 58 -4.45 6.66 4.61
CA ASP A 58 -3.82 7.51 5.63
C ASP A 58 -2.35 7.13 5.93
N TRP A 59 -1.88 5.94 5.52
CA TRP A 59 -0.49 5.49 5.73
C TRP A 59 0.46 6.01 4.65
N THR A 60 0.66 7.33 4.64
CA THR A 60 1.59 8.00 3.74
C THR A 60 3.05 7.85 4.18
N GLU A 61 4.00 8.04 3.27
CA GLU A 61 5.45 7.96 3.54
C GLU A 61 5.91 8.97 4.61
N ASP A 62 5.24 10.12 4.69
CA ASP A 62 5.51 11.13 5.71
C ASP A 62 5.03 10.66 7.10
N VAL A 63 3.88 9.99 7.17
CA VAL A 63 3.38 9.33 8.40
C VAL A 63 4.30 8.18 8.81
N GLU A 64 4.84 7.41 7.87
CA GLU A 64 5.82 6.36 8.14
C GLU A 64 7.12 6.93 8.75
N LYS A 65 7.62 8.06 8.23
CA LYS A 65 8.79 8.76 8.83
C LYS A 65 8.49 9.25 10.24
N GLU A 66 7.30 9.81 10.48
CA GLU A 66 6.87 10.21 11.81
C GLU A 66 6.76 9.01 12.76
N PHE A 67 6.19 7.91 12.31
CA PHE A 67 6.13 6.64 13.05
C PHE A 67 7.53 6.15 13.44
N LEU A 68 8.50 6.13 12.50
CA LEU A 68 9.86 5.70 12.76
C LEU A 68 10.61 6.60 13.76
N ARG A 69 10.36 7.92 13.72
CA ARG A 69 10.86 8.86 14.75
C ARG A 69 10.26 8.54 16.12
N CYS A 70 8.96 8.26 16.19
CA CYS A 70 8.31 7.88 17.44
C CYS A 70 8.87 6.57 17.98
N TYR A 71 9.09 5.60 17.10
CA TYR A 71 9.64 4.30 17.43
C TYR A 71 11.07 4.39 17.96
N SER A 72 11.91 5.27 17.40
CA SER A 72 13.27 5.48 17.90
C SER A 72 13.27 6.02 19.33
N ILE A 73 12.41 7.00 19.62
CA ILE A 73 12.23 7.60 20.95
C ILE A 73 11.70 6.56 21.93
N LEU A 74 10.72 5.75 21.51
CA LEU A 74 10.13 4.67 22.30
C LEU A 74 11.16 3.60 22.69
N LYS A 75 11.97 3.14 21.74
CA LYS A 75 13.03 2.15 21.99
C LYS A 75 14.16 2.72 22.84
N LYS A 76 14.45 4.02 22.73
CA LYS A 76 15.39 4.72 23.60
C LYS A 76 14.84 4.96 25.01
N ARG A 77 13.52 4.82 25.20
CA ARG A 77 12.81 5.07 26.47
C ARG A 77 13.02 6.50 26.98
N ASP A 78 13.08 7.45 26.05
CA ASP A 78 13.31 8.85 26.39
C ASP A 78 12.12 9.43 27.18
N PRO A 79 12.35 10.27 28.22
CA PRO A 79 11.28 10.88 29.01
C PRO A 79 10.31 11.75 28.22
N LYS A 80 10.70 12.15 27.01
CA LYS A 80 9.93 12.99 26.10
C LYS A 80 8.59 12.36 25.70
N ILE A 81 8.46 11.04 25.78
CA ILE A 81 7.21 10.31 25.49
C ILE A 81 6.10 10.65 26.49
N TYR A 82 6.46 11.02 27.71
CA TYR A 82 5.51 11.30 28.78
C TYR A 82 5.12 12.78 28.87
N ASP A 83 5.68 13.64 28.02
CA ASP A 83 5.34 15.06 28.00
C ASP A 83 4.04 15.26 27.22
N SER A 84 3.03 15.86 27.86
CA SER A 84 1.75 16.17 27.23
C SER A 84 1.86 17.23 26.12
N ASN A 85 2.98 17.96 26.06
CA ASN A 85 3.20 19.01 25.07
C ASN A 85 3.84 18.49 23.77
N THR A 86 4.25 17.22 23.71
CA THR A 86 4.91 16.68 22.53
C THR A 86 3.91 16.03 21.59
N THR A 87 3.79 16.60 20.39
CA THR A 87 3.03 16.01 19.29
C THR A 87 3.96 15.16 18.42
N PHE A 88 3.60 13.91 18.25
CA PHE A 88 4.39 12.89 17.56
C PHE A 88 3.92 12.67 16.12
N PHE A 89 2.61 12.70 15.91
CA PHE A 89 1.97 12.59 14.62
C PHE A 89 1.31 13.91 14.26
N SER A 90 1.54 14.38 13.04
CA SER A 90 0.83 15.50 12.47
C SER A 90 -0.57 15.04 12.10
N THR A 91 -1.61 15.57 12.74
CA THR A 91 -2.98 15.19 12.39
C THR A 91 -3.28 15.60 10.94
N PRO A 92 -3.71 14.67 10.06
CA PRO A 92 -4.11 15.02 8.69
C PRO A 92 -5.33 15.96 8.64
N SER A 93 -5.99 16.21 9.78
CA SER A 93 -7.13 17.14 9.91
C SER A 93 -6.79 18.48 10.60
N SER A 94 -5.52 18.88 10.71
CA SER A 94 -5.16 20.26 11.14
C SER A 94 -4.16 20.96 10.23
N SER A 95 -3.82 20.36 9.09
CA SER A 95 -3.46 21.06 7.86
C SER A 95 -4.69 21.67 7.18
N ASP A 96 -5.58 22.28 7.97
CA ASP A 96 -6.46 23.37 7.54
C ASP A 96 -5.73 24.71 7.77
N ASN A 97 -4.47 24.78 7.32
CA ASN A 97 -4.07 25.96 6.57
C ASN A 97 -4.91 25.83 5.29
N LYS A 98 -6.03 26.54 5.13
CA LYS A 98 -6.01 27.89 4.53
C LYS A 98 -4.90 28.09 3.49
N GLU A 99 -4.58 27.07 2.71
CA GLU A 99 -4.19 27.29 1.34
C GLU A 99 -5.47 27.57 0.59
N ASP A 100 -5.58 28.85 0.22
CA ASP A 100 -6.52 29.37 -0.76
C ASP A 100 -6.39 28.54 -2.05
N THR A 101 -7.08 27.41 -2.12
CA THR A 101 -7.69 27.01 -3.38
C THR A 101 -8.58 28.19 -3.75
N GLN A 102 -8.24 28.87 -4.85
CA GLN A 102 -9.01 29.97 -5.40
C GLN A 102 -10.39 29.46 -5.86
N LYS A 103 -11.26 29.13 -4.90
CA LYS A 103 -12.70 29.20 -5.11
C LYS A 103 -12.98 30.68 -5.30
N LYS A 104 -13.17 31.11 -6.55
CA LYS A 104 -13.66 32.44 -6.91
C LYS A 104 -14.71 32.84 -5.88
N LYS A 105 -14.36 33.77 -4.99
CA LYS A 105 -15.30 34.32 -4.01
C LYS A 105 -16.46 34.87 -4.82
N LYS A 106 -17.60 34.18 -4.79
CA LYS A 106 -18.85 34.77 -5.26
C LYS A 106 -19.00 36.06 -4.47
N GLU A 107 -18.95 37.19 -5.16
CA GLU A 107 -19.22 38.49 -4.55
C GLU A 107 -20.51 38.39 -3.77
N LYS A 108 -20.48 38.81 -2.50
CA LYS A 108 -21.68 38.82 -1.66
C LYS A 108 -22.71 39.68 -2.39
N LYS A 109 -23.88 39.10 -2.67
CA LYS A 109 -25.01 39.85 -3.23
C LYS A 109 -25.35 40.96 -2.23
N MET A 110 -25.05 42.20 -2.58
CA MET A 110 -25.39 43.39 -1.78
C MET A 110 -26.85 43.73 -2.04
N ASN A 111 -27.62 44.00 -0.98
CA ASN A 111 -28.98 44.52 -1.14
C ASN A 111 -28.92 46.03 -1.42
N LEU A 112 -29.99 46.58 -1.99
CA LEU A 112 -30.07 48.02 -2.34
C LEU A 112 -29.75 48.93 -1.14
N LYS A 113 -30.20 48.54 0.06
CA LYS A 113 -29.91 49.22 1.33
C LYS A 113 -28.43 49.18 1.71
N ASP A 114 -27.72 48.09 1.40
CA ASP A 114 -26.30 47.95 1.73
C ASP A 114 -25.44 48.88 0.85
N ALA A 115 -25.86 49.11 -0.40
CA ALA A 115 -25.23 50.08 -1.30
C ALA A 115 -25.47 51.53 -0.85
N GLU A 116 -26.68 51.86 -0.38
CA GLU A 116 -27.00 53.17 0.21
C GLU A 116 -26.17 53.44 1.46
N ILE A 117 -26.01 52.44 2.34
CA ILE A 117 -25.16 52.55 3.53
C ILE A 117 -23.69 52.78 3.14
N GLN A 118 -23.18 52.06 2.14
CA GLN A 118 -21.80 52.27 1.69
C GLN A 118 -21.60 53.65 1.07
N TYR A 119 -22.57 54.14 0.30
CA TYR A 119 -22.53 55.47 -0.28
C TYR A 119 -22.55 56.56 0.81
N ALA A 120 -23.44 56.43 1.80
CA ALA A 120 -23.49 57.35 2.95
C ALA A 120 -22.21 57.31 3.79
N LEU A 121 -21.58 56.15 3.96
CA LEU A 121 -20.31 56.02 4.70
C LEU A 121 -19.14 56.68 3.95
N ALA A 122 -19.12 56.55 2.62
CA ALA A 122 -18.12 57.19 1.76
C ALA A 122 -18.29 58.72 1.76
N GLU A 123 -19.53 59.20 1.73
CA GLU A 123 -19.83 60.63 1.77
C GLU A 123 -19.55 61.26 3.14
N ALA A 124 -19.81 60.53 4.23
CA ALA A 124 -19.43 60.93 5.58
C ALA A 124 -17.90 61.00 5.78
N LYS A 125 -17.14 60.16 5.07
CA LYS A 125 -15.67 60.23 5.07
C LYS A 125 -15.12 61.38 4.23
N ASN A 126 -15.83 61.80 3.19
CA ASN A 126 -15.39 62.92 2.33
C ASN A 126 -15.81 64.30 2.88
N ASN A 127 -16.89 64.39 3.65
CA ASN A 127 -17.41 65.66 4.18
C ASN A 127 -17.14 65.86 5.68
N GLY A 128 -16.23 65.08 6.25
CA GLY A 128 -15.86 65.10 7.67
C GLY A 128 -14.45 65.60 7.94
N GLU A 129 -14.03 66.69 7.29
CA GLU A 129 -12.83 67.46 7.67
C GLU A 129 -13.17 68.94 7.71
N ASP A 130 -13.40 69.44 8.92
CA ASP A 130 -13.34 70.84 9.34
C ASP A 130 -13.42 70.79 10.88
N ASN A 131 -12.49 71.21 11.72
CA ASN A 131 -11.20 71.89 11.66
C ASN A 131 -10.46 71.45 12.94
N ASP A 132 -9.13 71.32 12.92
CA ASP A 132 -8.32 71.92 13.98
C ASP A 132 -6.90 72.17 13.48
N ASP A 133 -6.47 73.38 13.80
CA ASP A 133 -5.29 74.12 13.41
C ASP A 133 -4.01 73.40 13.83
N ASP A 134 -3.10 73.11 12.88
CA ASP A 134 -1.66 73.24 13.07
C ASP A 134 -0.87 72.93 11.77
N ASN A 135 -0.08 73.91 11.36
CA ASN A 135 0.79 73.91 10.17
C ASN A 135 1.60 72.61 9.96
N PRO A 136 1.56 71.97 8.78
CA PRO A 136 2.63 71.09 8.37
C PRO A 136 3.76 71.92 7.76
N ILE A 137 4.79 72.14 8.56
CA ILE A 137 6.13 72.54 8.10
C ILE A 137 6.51 71.64 6.92
N LEU A 138 6.92 72.29 5.83
CA LEU A 138 7.55 71.68 4.66
C LEU A 138 8.73 70.80 5.10
N ASN A 139 8.47 69.52 5.35
CA ASN A 139 9.53 68.56 5.65
C ASN A 139 10.01 67.94 4.33
N ASN A 140 10.88 68.69 3.66
CA ASN A 140 11.63 68.18 2.52
C ASN A 140 12.50 67.00 2.96
N GLY A 141 12.19 65.83 2.42
CA GLY A 141 13.20 64.89 1.95
C GLY A 141 13.97 64.12 3.01
N LYS A 142 13.37 63.05 3.51
CA LYS A 142 13.91 61.67 3.63
C LYS A 142 12.93 60.89 4.49
N ARG A 143 12.33 59.84 3.92
CA ARG A 143 11.56 58.87 4.72
C ARG A 143 12.51 58.31 5.78
N SER A 144 11.99 58.04 6.97
CA SER A 144 12.80 57.36 8.00
C SER A 144 13.31 56.03 7.43
N ILE A 145 14.50 55.60 7.81
CA ILE A 145 15.06 54.30 7.40
C ILE A 145 14.04 53.16 7.65
N ILE A 146 13.27 53.26 8.72
CA ILE A 146 12.22 52.31 9.08
C ILE A 146 11.07 52.36 8.07
N GLU A 147 10.65 53.55 7.67
CA GLU A 147 9.60 53.77 6.68
C GLU A 147 10.03 53.31 5.27
N GLU A 148 11.30 53.51 4.91
CA GLU A 148 11.88 52.97 3.67
C GLU A 148 11.93 51.43 3.68
N GLN A 149 12.35 50.82 4.79
CA GLN A 149 12.34 49.37 4.95
C GLN A 149 10.92 48.79 4.86
N GLU A 150 9.94 49.45 5.48
CA GLU A 150 8.53 49.03 5.39
C GLU A 150 7.98 49.20 3.98
N ALA A 151 8.33 50.29 3.27
CA ALA A 151 7.94 50.49 1.90
C ALA A 151 8.51 49.42 0.97
N ILE A 152 9.78 49.03 1.19
CA ILE A 152 10.43 47.92 0.47
C ILE A 152 9.77 46.58 0.81
N LYS A 153 9.50 46.29 2.08
CA LYS A 153 8.81 45.06 2.49
C LYS A 153 7.41 44.97 1.88
N LYS A 154 6.68 46.09 1.85
CA LYS A 154 5.34 46.19 1.25
C LYS A 154 5.39 46.03 -0.27
N SER A 155 6.40 46.60 -0.95
CA SER A 155 6.55 46.45 -2.40
C SER A 155 6.92 45.01 -2.79
N ILE A 156 7.84 44.38 -2.06
CA ILE A 156 8.18 42.95 -2.25
C ILE A 156 6.97 42.07 -2.00
N LYS A 157 6.24 42.28 -0.91
CA LYS A 157 5.03 41.51 -0.61
C LYS A 157 3.95 41.69 -1.68
N LYS A 158 3.79 42.91 -2.19
CA LYS A 158 2.85 43.20 -3.29
C LYS A 158 3.24 42.45 -4.56
N VAL A 159 4.51 42.48 -4.95
CA VAL A 159 5.01 41.74 -6.13
C VAL A 159 4.80 40.24 -5.97
N LEU A 160 5.10 39.69 -4.78
CA LEU A 160 4.89 38.27 -4.48
C LEU A 160 3.40 37.86 -4.54
N SER A 161 2.48 38.76 -4.19
CA SER A 161 1.03 38.48 -4.27
C SER A 161 0.42 38.68 -5.66
N THR A 162 1.11 39.35 -6.59
CA THR A 162 0.58 39.70 -7.91
C THR A 162 1.27 39.00 -9.08
N ALA A 163 2.47 38.47 -8.88
CA ALA A 163 3.17 37.71 -9.91
C ALA A 163 2.60 36.29 -10.00
N ASP A 164 2.38 35.81 -11.23
CA ASP A 164 2.14 34.38 -11.49
C ASP A 164 3.42 33.59 -11.20
N GLU A 165 3.29 32.28 -10.93
CA GLU A 165 4.43 31.40 -10.59
C GLU A 165 5.56 31.45 -11.63
N ASP A 166 5.24 31.70 -12.90
CA ASP A 166 6.18 31.78 -14.01
C ASP A 166 7.03 33.06 -14.03
N ASP A 167 6.61 34.13 -13.34
CA ASP A 167 7.29 35.44 -13.29
C ASP A 167 8.09 35.66 -11.99
N MET A 168 8.11 34.69 -11.07
CA MET A 168 8.82 34.79 -9.80
C MET A 168 10.32 34.45 -9.96
N LEU A 169 11.20 35.39 -9.62
CA LEU A 169 12.67 35.18 -9.61
C LEU A 169 13.12 34.11 -8.59
N PHE A 170 12.27 33.80 -7.60
CA PHE A 170 12.49 32.75 -6.59
C PHE A 170 11.31 31.79 -6.57
N ILE A 171 11.34 30.79 -7.44
CA ILE A 171 10.38 29.68 -7.40
C ILE A 171 10.83 28.72 -6.30
N LYS A 172 9.97 28.46 -5.30
CA LYS A 172 10.21 27.36 -4.35
C LYS A 172 10.19 26.08 -5.18
N LYS A 173 11.34 25.44 -5.35
CA LYS A 173 11.45 24.19 -6.09
C LYS A 173 10.54 23.16 -5.41
N VAL A 174 9.40 22.85 -6.03
CA VAL A 174 8.53 21.77 -5.59
C VAL A 174 9.24 20.49 -5.98
N LYS A 175 9.55 19.65 -4.98
CA LYS A 175 10.15 18.34 -5.22
C LYS A 175 9.19 17.54 -6.09
N THR A 176 9.66 17.06 -7.23
CA THR A 176 8.87 16.18 -8.08
C THR A 176 8.65 14.85 -7.36
N GLU A 177 7.58 14.13 -7.69
CA GLU A 177 7.29 12.80 -7.11
C GLU A 177 8.49 11.85 -7.28
N ALA A 178 9.14 11.89 -8.45
CA ALA A 178 10.34 11.11 -8.72
C ALA A 178 11.58 11.53 -7.88
N GLU A 179 11.64 12.78 -7.39
CA GLU A 179 12.69 13.22 -6.47
C GLU A 179 12.38 12.78 -5.04
N LYS A 180 11.10 12.81 -4.62
CA LYS A 180 10.65 12.28 -3.32
C LYS A 180 10.92 10.78 -3.21
N ALA A 181 10.47 9.99 -4.17
CA ALA A 181 10.70 8.54 -4.19
C ALA A 181 12.19 8.17 -4.05
N LYS A 182 13.09 8.92 -4.70
CA LYS A 182 14.55 8.72 -4.56
C LYS A 182 15.09 9.12 -3.20
N GLU A 183 14.55 10.16 -2.58
CA GLU A 183 14.88 10.53 -1.20
C GLU A 183 14.42 9.45 -0.22
N ASP A 184 13.26 8.84 -0.49
CA ASP A 184 12.68 7.77 0.34
C ASP A 184 13.42 6.45 0.19
N GLU A 185 13.79 6.07 -1.03
CA GLU A 185 14.72 4.96 -1.30
C GLU A 185 16.05 5.18 -0.58
N ALA A 186 16.63 6.38 -0.72
CA ALA A 186 17.86 6.75 -0.01
C ALA A 186 17.71 6.67 1.51
N TYR A 187 16.51 6.96 2.04
CA TYR A 187 16.19 6.89 3.45
C TYR A 187 16.09 5.44 3.94
N ILE A 188 15.45 4.57 3.17
CA ILE A 188 15.38 3.12 3.42
C ILE A 188 16.79 2.51 3.37
N GLU A 189 17.59 2.84 2.35
CA GLU A 189 18.98 2.39 2.22
C GLU A 189 19.85 2.84 3.40
N TRP A 190 19.64 4.06 3.88
CA TRP A 190 20.32 4.56 5.07
C TRP A 190 19.90 3.76 6.31
N LEU A 191 18.61 3.50 6.53
CA LEU A 191 18.14 2.65 7.64
C LEU A 191 18.71 1.22 7.59
N LYS A 192 18.91 0.67 6.38
CA LYS A 192 19.57 -0.62 6.14
C LYS A 192 21.10 -0.58 6.38
N GLY A 193 21.67 0.60 6.65
CA GLY A 193 23.10 0.80 6.83
C GLY A 193 23.92 0.74 5.52
N GLN A 194 23.27 0.72 4.35
CA GLN A 194 23.91 0.67 3.04
C GLN A 194 24.43 2.06 2.61
N LYS A 195 23.81 3.12 3.12
CA LYS A 195 24.16 4.51 2.85
C LYS A 195 24.65 5.21 4.12
N SER A 196 25.72 5.99 4.02
CA SER A 196 26.35 6.67 5.16
C SER A 196 25.71 8.01 5.53
N GLU A 197 25.00 8.65 4.60
CA GLU A 197 24.51 10.02 4.76
C GLU A 197 23.08 10.21 4.27
N LEU A 198 22.28 10.85 5.11
CA LEU A 198 20.96 11.41 4.81
C LEU A 198 21.09 12.91 4.53
N PRO A 199 20.36 13.45 3.54
CA PRO A 199 20.32 14.88 3.26
C PRO A 199 19.63 15.69 4.36
N ASP A 200 18.69 15.11 5.12
CA ASP A 200 18.03 15.81 6.22
C ASP A 200 18.73 15.60 7.57
N SER A 201 19.31 16.68 8.09
CA SER A 201 20.08 16.70 9.34
C SER A 201 19.20 16.47 10.57
N SER A 202 17.95 16.94 10.57
CA SER A 202 17.02 16.78 11.70
C SER A 202 16.53 15.35 11.84
N MET A 203 16.12 14.71 10.74
CA MET A 203 15.76 13.29 10.77
C MET A 203 16.92 12.41 11.21
N LYS A 204 18.14 12.73 10.76
CA LYS A 204 19.33 11.97 11.13
C LYS A 204 19.57 11.92 12.64
N THR A 205 19.29 12.99 13.39
CA THR A 205 19.49 12.99 14.85
C THR A 205 18.49 12.11 15.57
N ASP A 206 17.22 12.19 15.17
CA ASP A 206 16.14 11.49 15.84
C ASP A 206 16.16 9.99 15.53
N LEU A 207 16.54 9.61 14.31
CA LEU A 207 16.63 8.22 13.88
C LEU A 207 17.97 7.55 14.15
N LYS A 208 19.00 8.30 14.59
CA LYS A 208 20.34 7.73 14.84
C LYS A 208 20.30 6.51 15.76
N TYR A 209 19.54 6.59 16.86
CA TYR A 209 19.43 5.49 17.81
C TYR A 209 18.82 4.23 17.15
N LEU A 210 17.78 4.41 16.33
CA LEU A 210 17.12 3.31 15.65
C LEU A 210 18.02 2.69 14.57
N HIS A 211 18.70 3.53 13.80
CA HIS A 211 19.70 3.10 12.83
C HIS A 211 20.81 2.26 13.49
N ASP A 212 21.37 2.74 14.59
CA ASP A 212 22.44 2.03 15.31
C ASP A 212 21.91 0.71 15.92
N TYR A 213 20.65 0.70 16.39
CA TYR A 213 19.98 -0.49 16.93
C TYR A 213 19.71 -1.56 15.85
N TRP A 214 19.22 -1.17 14.68
CA TRP A 214 18.90 -2.10 13.58
C TRP A 214 20.12 -2.67 12.86
N ASN A 215 21.27 -2.00 12.97
CA ASN A 215 22.55 -2.43 12.41
C ASN A 215 23.43 -3.19 13.42
N ASP A 216 22.97 -3.39 14.67
CA ASP A 216 23.68 -4.19 15.66
C ASP A 216 23.57 -5.70 15.30
N PRO A 217 24.69 -6.44 15.18
CA PRO A 217 24.68 -7.89 14.95
C PRO A 217 24.00 -8.71 16.04
N SER A 218 23.80 -8.15 17.23
CA SER A 218 23.15 -8.81 18.38
C SER A 218 21.63 -8.62 18.43
N LEU A 219 21.03 -8.07 17.37
CA LEU A 219 19.60 -7.82 17.27
C LEU A 219 18.79 -9.12 17.42
N SER A 220 17.66 -9.04 18.15
CA SER A 220 16.76 -10.18 18.31
C SER A 220 16.14 -10.60 16.98
N GLU A 221 15.85 -11.89 16.80
CA GLU A 221 15.22 -12.41 15.58
C GLU A 221 13.88 -11.72 15.28
N ARG A 222 13.12 -11.40 16.33
CA ARG A 222 11.87 -10.64 16.23
C ARG A 222 12.08 -9.21 15.74
N ASP A 223 13.10 -8.51 16.25
CA ASP A 223 13.39 -7.15 15.80
C ASP A 223 14.00 -7.14 14.39
N ARG A 224 14.75 -8.18 14.02
CA ARG A 224 15.25 -8.36 12.65
C ARG A 224 14.10 -8.58 11.66
N PHE A 225 13.13 -9.41 12.04
CA PHE A 225 11.90 -9.60 11.28
C PHE A 225 11.14 -8.28 11.17
N LEU A 226 10.92 -7.57 12.28
CA LEU A 226 10.19 -6.30 12.28
C LEU A 226 10.86 -5.24 11.40
N ARG A 227 12.20 -5.16 11.43
CA ARG A 227 12.98 -4.30 10.53
C ARG A 227 12.68 -4.64 9.06
N ASP A 228 12.76 -5.91 8.70
CA ASP A 228 12.55 -6.35 7.31
C ASP A 228 11.08 -6.16 6.87
N PHE A 229 10.14 -6.44 7.77
CA PHE A 229 8.71 -6.28 7.57
C PHE A 229 8.31 -4.84 7.28
N ILE A 230 8.81 -3.88 8.07
CA ILE A 230 8.54 -2.45 7.86
C ILE A 230 9.23 -1.96 6.60
N LEU A 231 10.53 -2.24 6.42
CA LEU A 231 11.32 -1.71 5.30
C LEU A 231 10.92 -2.26 3.93
N ASN A 232 10.38 -3.49 3.88
CA ASN A 232 9.85 -4.06 2.64
C ASN A 232 8.35 -3.82 2.50
N LYS A 233 7.76 -2.99 3.38
CA LYS A 233 6.33 -2.63 3.40
C LYS A 233 5.40 -3.86 3.30
N MET A 234 5.76 -4.97 3.95
CA MET A 234 5.00 -6.24 3.92
C MET A 234 3.58 -6.15 4.52
N HIS A 235 3.25 -5.03 5.17
CA HIS A 235 1.90 -4.72 5.65
C HIS A 235 0.98 -4.23 4.54
N LEU A 236 1.54 -3.66 3.47
CA LEU A 236 0.82 -3.43 2.23
C LEU A 236 0.73 -4.78 1.53
N ARG A 237 -0.40 -5.49 1.75
CA ARG A 237 -0.76 -6.63 0.91
C ARG A 237 -0.84 -6.07 -0.50
N HIS A 238 0.05 -6.49 -1.40
CA HIS A 238 0.07 -5.97 -2.76
C HIS A 238 -1.27 -6.29 -3.42
N ALA A 239 -2.14 -5.28 -3.54
CA ALA A 239 -3.35 -5.37 -4.34
C ALA A 239 -3.00 -5.53 -5.84
N ASP A 240 -1.76 -5.21 -6.22
CA ASP A 240 -1.25 -5.22 -7.60
C ASP A 240 -0.33 -6.41 -7.93
N ASP A 241 -0.08 -7.34 -7.00
CA ASP A 241 0.55 -8.62 -7.36
C ASP A 241 -0.55 -9.56 -7.88
N ASP A 242 -1.03 -9.24 -9.08
CA ASP A 242 -1.75 -10.14 -10.00
C ASP A 242 -0.80 -11.24 -10.56
N ASP A 243 0.19 -11.67 -9.79
CA ASP A 243 0.94 -12.88 -10.09
C ASP A 243 0.05 -14.07 -9.65
N GLU A 244 -0.46 -14.80 -10.64
CA GLU A 244 -1.28 -16.03 -10.51
C GLU A 244 -0.62 -17.14 -9.66
N ASP A 245 0.65 -16.98 -9.26
CA ASP A 245 1.49 -17.98 -8.59
C ASP A 245 1.78 -17.67 -7.10
N ASP A 246 1.06 -16.75 -6.45
CA ASP A 246 1.16 -16.60 -4.99
C ASP A 246 0.37 -17.71 -4.28
N GLU A 247 1.09 -18.73 -3.78
CA GLU A 247 0.56 -19.83 -2.94
C GLU A 247 -0.24 -19.35 -1.72
N THR A 248 -0.19 -18.05 -1.37
CA THR A 248 -0.94 -17.45 -0.27
C THR A 248 -2.20 -16.67 -0.70
N LYS A 249 -2.49 -16.60 -2.00
CA LYS A 249 -3.76 -16.07 -2.53
C LYS A 249 -4.87 -17.09 -2.27
N ILE A 250 -5.83 -16.72 -1.42
CA ILE A 250 -7.04 -17.53 -1.23
C ILE A 250 -7.88 -17.36 -2.50
N PRO A 251 -8.08 -18.41 -3.32
CA PRO A 251 -8.81 -18.27 -4.56
C PRO A 251 -10.26 -17.88 -4.30
N SER A 252 -10.79 -16.98 -5.14
CA SER A 252 -12.19 -16.56 -5.05
C SER A 252 -13.12 -17.70 -5.45
N TYR A 253 -14.35 -17.71 -4.92
CA TYR A 253 -15.36 -18.71 -5.28
C TYR A 253 -15.57 -18.80 -6.80
N ASP A 254 -15.60 -17.67 -7.49
CA ASP A 254 -15.80 -17.58 -8.94
C ASP A 254 -14.60 -18.15 -9.75
N GLU A 255 -13.41 -18.12 -9.17
CA GLU A 255 -12.18 -18.68 -9.76
C GLU A 255 -12.11 -20.19 -9.57
N ILE A 256 -12.53 -20.68 -8.39
CA ILE A 256 -12.64 -22.11 -8.09
C ILE A 256 -13.68 -22.77 -9.00
N VAL A 257 -14.83 -22.13 -9.20
CA VAL A 257 -15.91 -22.66 -10.05
C VAL A 257 -15.53 -22.68 -11.53
N LYS A 258 -14.75 -21.71 -12.01
CA LYS A 258 -14.29 -21.68 -13.42
C LYS A 258 -13.23 -22.75 -13.72
N GLN A 259 -12.40 -23.11 -12.73
CA GLN A 259 -11.40 -24.17 -12.91
C GLN A 259 -12.02 -25.58 -13.00
N ASP A 260 -13.25 -25.77 -12.51
CA ASP A 260 -14.01 -27.02 -12.69
C ASP A 260 -14.48 -27.21 -14.15
N ASP A 261 -14.59 -26.15 -14.95
CA ASP A 261 -15.01 -26.23 -16.37
C ASP A 261 -13.89 -26.81 -17.27
N ASP A 262 -12.62 -26.61 -16.90
CA ASP A 262 -11.47 -27.24 -17.58
C ASP A 262 -11.27 -28.72 -17.17
N SER A 263 -12.01 -29.21 -16.17
CA SER A 263 -12.01 -30.62 -15.73
C SER A 263 -13.05 -31.49 -16.45
N ASP A 264 -13.86 -30.91 -17.34
CA ASP A 264 -14.96 -31.60 -18.02
C ASP A 264 -14.45 -32.72 -18.96
N ASP A 265 -13.31 -32.50 -19.63
CA ASP A 265 -12.67 -33.49 -20.51
C ASP A 265 -12.29 -34.80 -19.78
N GLU A 266 -11.79 -34.70 -18.54
CA GLU A 266 -11.42 -35.90 -17.75
C GLU A 266 -12.66 -36.61 -17.21
N PHE A 267 -13.74 -35.88 -16.92
CA PHE A 267 -15.03 -36.44 -16.50
C PHE A 267 -15.68 -37.24 -17.64
N GLU A 268 -15.68 -36.70 -18.86
CA GLU A 268 -16.15 -37.43 -20.05
C GLU A 268 -15.35 -38.72 -20.28
N THR A 269 -14.02 -38.71 -20.10
CA THR A 269 -13.20 -39.92 -20.26
C THR A 269 -13.51 -40.99 -19.21
N ALA A 270 -13.84 -40.58 -17.98
CA ALA A 270 -14.25 -41.48 -16.91
C ALA A 270 -15.63 -42.08 -17.19
N GLU A 271 -16.61 -41.26 -17.61
CA GLU A 271 -17.94 -41.74 -18.02
C GLU A 271 -17.85 -42.71 -19.20
N GLU A 272 -17.01 -42.42 -20.18
CA GLU A 272 -16.78 -43.33 -21.30
C GLU A 272 -16.18 -44.66 -20.86
N PHE A 273 -15.23 -44.64 -19.91
CA PHE A 273 -14.64 -45.84 -19.35
C PHE A 273 -15.69 -46.66 -18.59
N GLU A 274 -16.51 -46.04 -17.74
CA GLU A 274 -17.58 -46.69 -17.01
C GLU A 274 -18.64 -47.26 -17.95
N ARG A 275 -19.02 -46.52 -19.00
CA ARG A 275 -19.93 -47.01 -20.03
C ARG A 275 -19.34 -48.23 -20.72
N LYS A 276 -18.10 -48.16 -21.21
CA LYS A 276 -17.42 -49.30 -21.87
C LYS A 276 -17.29 -50.51 -20.94
N TYR A 277 -17.07 -50.28 -19.65
CA TYR A 277 -16.96 -51.35 -18.65
C TYR A 277 -18.32 -51.99 -18.33
N ASN A 278 -19.36 -51.18 -18.06
CA ASN A 278 -20.70 -51.63 -17.71
C ASN A 278 -21.41 -52.32 -18.89
N PHE A 279 -21.19 -51.82 -20.11
CA PHE A 279 -21.79 -52.34 -21.35
C PHE A 279 -20.87 -53.32 -22.10
N ARG A 280 -19.80 -53.81 -21.46
CA ARG A 280 -18.80 -54.69 -22.07
C ARG A 280 -19.36 -55.93 -22.78
N TYR A 281 -20.54 -56.41 -22.39
CA TYR A 281 -21.20 -57.59 -22.99
C TYR A 281 -22.34 -57.23 -23.96
N GLN A 282 -22.69 -55.95 -24.08
CA GLN A 282 -23.77 -55.44 -24.93
C GLN A 282 -23.21 -54.73 -26.17
N GLU A 283 -21.96 -54.27 -26.12
CA GLU A 283 -21.28 -53.73 -27.29
C GLU A 283 -20.92 -54.84 -28.31
N PRO A 284 -21.11 -54.59 -29.62
CA PRO A 284 -20.89 -55.59 -30.67
C PRO A 284 -19.43 -56.08 -30.81
N ASP A 285 -18.48 -55.41 -30.16
CA ASP A 285 -17.06 -55.79 -30.12
C ASP A 285 -16.80 -56.97 -29.14
N ALA A 286 -17.79 -57.38 -28.33
CA ALA A 286 -17.65 -58.51 -27.40
C ALA A 286 -17.42 -59.87 -28.09
N GLU A 287 -17.87 -60.01 -29.35
CA GLU A 287 -17.64 -61.21 -30.17
C GLU A 287 -16.20 -61.29 -30.73
N PHE A 288 -15.47 -60.16 -30.75
CA PHE A 288 -14.12 -60.09 -31.29
C PHE A 288 -13.09 -60.08 -30.15
N LEU A 289 -12.49 -61.24 -29.87
CA LEU A 289 -11.37 -61.31 -28.94
C LEU A 289 -10.17 -60.54 -29.53
N LYS A 290 -9.89 -59.34 -29.04
CA LYS A 290 -8.68 -58.58 -29.40
C LYS A 290 -7.44 -59.35 -28.94
N ARG A 291 -6.69 -59.91 -29.90
CA ARG A 291 -5.45 -60.66 -29.66
C ARG A 291 -4.28 -59.73 -29.95
N TYR A 292 -3.61 -59.25 -28.92
CA TYR A 292 -2.34 -58.54 -29.09
C TYR A 292 -1.21 -59.58 -29.20
N PRO A 293 -0.39 -59.54 -30.27
CA PRO A 293 0.78 -60.40 -30.34
C PRO A 293 1.71 -60.04 -29.18
N ARG A 294 2.15 -61.05 -28.43
CA ARG A 294 3.20 -60.85 -27.42
C ARG A 294 4.52 -60.65 -28.15
N THR A 295 4.95 -59.40 -28.31
CA THR A 295 6.32 -59.09 -28.71
C THR A 295 7.21 -59.20 -27.47
N ILE A 296 7.79 -60.39 -27.27
CA ILE A 296 8.78 -60.62 -26.22
C ILE A 296 10.13 -60.27 -26.85
N GLU A 297 10.72 -59.13 -26.48
CA GLU A 297 11.99 -58.67 -27.06
C GLU A 297 13.15 -59.66 -26.81
N ASP A 298 13.06 -60.48 -25.74
CA ASP A 298 14.04 -61.51 -25.37
C ASP A 298 13.71 -62.94 -25.87
N SER A 299 12.83 -63.10 -26.85
CA SER A 299 12.55 -64.41 -27.44
C SER A 299 13.68 -64.89 -28.36
N VAL A 300 14.54 -65.79 -27.87
CA VAL A 300 15.61 -66.46 -28.66
C VAL A 300 15.08 -67.57 -29.60
N ARG A 301 13.76 -67.81 -29.65
CA ARG A 301 13.18 -68.74 -30.66
C ARG A 301 12.81 -67.97 -31.92
N ARG A 302 13.54 -68.27 -33.00
CA ARG A 302 13.25 -67.87 -34.37
C ARG A 302 12.61 -69.02 -35.14
#